data_AF-A0A2H1IZD4-F1
#
_entry.id   AF-A0A2H1IZD4-F1
#
_cell.length_a   1.000
_cell.length_b   1.000
_cell.length_c   1.000
_cell.angle_alpha   90.00
_cell.angle_beta   90.00
_cell.angle_gamma   90.00
#
_symmetry.space_group_name_H-M   'P 1'
#
loop_
_entity.id
_entity.type
_entity.pdbx_description
1 polymer ?
#
loop_
_entity_poly.entity_id
_entity_poly.type
_entity_poly.pdbx_seq_one_letter_code
_entity_poly.pdbx_strand_id
1 'polypeptide(L)'
;MDSLFADEAFDRRPTIVVPGAVWVPGFLSSEAQQWIIARYAEWQSGPVPPHATTIAGHPMSVTTIGLGWHWQPGGYHRRAVDVNDKVVLPFPDWMTRLGRQVLQSAVTVVEDSADFAPGSAAAWGFDPACYHPDVALVNYYDEHAKMGMHQDKDEFDPAPVVSLSLGDTCLFRFGNTESRNRPFDDLRLASGDAFVFGGPARFAYHGVRSIQAGTAPDAGRLDHLGGGRINITIRTTGRD
;
A
#
# COMPACT_ATOMS: atom_id res chain seq x y z
N MET A 1 -17.55 8.79 -22.32
CA MET A 1 -17.49 10.22 -21.96
C MET A 1 -16.18 10.38 -21.23
N ASP A 2 -15.17 10.92 -21.89
CA ASP A 2 -13.87 11.17 -21.27
C ASP A 2 -14.07 12.29 -20.25
N SER A 3 -14.15 11.90 -18.98
CA SER A 3 -14.26 12.84 -17.88
C SER A 3 -12.99 13.68 -17.87
N LEU A 4 -13.14 15.01 -17.88
CA LEU A 4 -12.04 15.96 -17.72
C LEU A 4 -11.23 15.73 -16.41
N PHE A 5 -11.72 14.87 -15.52
CA PHE A 5 -11.13 14.49 -14.24
C PHE A 5 -10.70 13.01 -14.16
N ALA A 6 -10.80 12.26 -15.27
CA ALA A 6 -10.26 10.90 -15.36
C ALA A 6 -8.75 10.94 -15.09
N ASP A 7 -8.21 9.90 -14.45
CA ASP A 7 -6.79 9.89 -14.10
C ASP A 7 -5.88 9.90 -15.34
N GLU A 8 -6.38 9.46 -16.49
CA GLU A 8 -5.71 9.52 -17.80
C GLU A 8 -5.41 10.97 -18.25
N ALA A 9 -6.10 11.96 -17.69
CA ALA A 9 -5.86 13.37 -17.96
C ALA A 9 -4.65 13.95 -17.20
N PHE A 10 -4.03 13.18 -16.29
CA PHE A 10 -2.88 13.62 -15.49
C PHE A 10 -1.59 12.93 -15.94
N ASP A 11 -0.43 13.52 -15.62
CA ASP A 11 0.86 12.88 -15.88
C ASP A 11 0.99 11.63 -15.00
N ARG A 12 1.02 10.47 -15.65
CA ARG A 12 1.14 9.16 -15.03
C ARG A 12 2.44 8.48 -15.43
N ARG A 13 3.54 9.24 -15.50
CA ARG A 13 4.87 8.66 -15.68
C ARG A 13 5.43 8.16 -14.34
N PRO A 14 6.12 7.01 -14.34
CA PRO A 14 6.86 6.56 -13.17
C PRO A 14 7.78 7.67 -12.66
N THR A 15 7.74 7.93 -11.36
CA THR A 15 8.37 9.11 -10.76
C THR A 15 9.02 8.76 -9.42
N ILE A 16 10.23 9.26 -9.22
CA ILE A 16 10.90 9.28 -7.91
C ILE A 16 10.34 10.51 -7.18
N VAL A 17 9.54 10.29 -6.14
CA VAL A 17 8.86 11.39 -5.41
C VAL A 17 9.86 12.12 -4.53
N VAL A 18 10.62 11.33 -3.77
CA VAL A 18 11.79 11.76 -2.99
C VAL A 18 12.79 10.61 -3.01
N PRO A 19 14.08 10.83 -2.66
CA PRO A 19 15.02 9.73 -2.52
C PRO A 19 14.45 8.61 -1.64
N GLY A 20 14.46 7.38 -2.14
CA GLY A 20 13.87 6.22 -1.45
C GLY A 20 12.36 6.04 -1.62
N ALA A 21 11.65 6.87 -2.37
CA ALA A 21 10.21 6.72 -2.63
C ALA A 21 9.86 6.84 -4.11
N VAL A 22 9.21 5.82 -4.67
CA VAL A 22 8.93 5.69 -6.11
C VAL A 22 7.47 5.36 -6.34
N TRP A 23 6.82 6.11 -7.22
CA TRP A 23 5.49 5.83 -7.73
C TRP A 23 5.59 5.19 -9.12
N VAL A 24 4.93 4.04 -9.29
CA VAL A 24 4.87 3.27 -10.53
C VAL A 24 3.39 3.13 -10.92
N PRO A 25 2.85 4.09 -11.69
CA PRO A 25 1.45 4.08 -12.08
C PRO A 25 1.13 2.95 -13.08
N GLY A 26 -0.09 2.41 -13.01
CA GLY A 26 -0.57 1.39 -13.93
C GLY A 26 0.21 0.07 -13.91
N PHE A 27 0.91 -0.22 -12.81
CA PHE A 27 1.74 -1.43 -12.66
C PHE A 27 0.92 -2.72 -12.81
N LEU A 28 -0.29 -2.78 -12.24
CA LEU A 28 -1.15 -3.96 -12.36
C LEU A 28 -1.96 -3.91 -13.65
N SER A 29 -1.88 -4.98 -14.45
CA SER A 29 -2.78 -5.18 -15.59
C SER A 29 -4.23 -5.30 -15.13
N SER A 30 -5.18 -5.12 -16.06
CA SER A 30 -6.60 -5.25 -15.77
C SER A 30 -6.96 -6.63 -15.20
N GLU A 31 -6.35 -7.69 -15.73
CA GLU A 31 -6.55 -9.07 -15.27
C GLU A 31 -5.99 -9.26 -13.85
N ALA A 32 -4.83 -8.68 -13.55
CA ALA A 32 -4.24 -8.73 -12.21
C ALA A 32 -5.13 -8.00 -11.20
N GLN A 33 -5.68 -6.84 -11.56
CA GLN A 33 -6.59 -6.09 -10.70
C GLN A 33 -7.84 -6.92 -10.36
N GLN A 34 -8.53 -7.45 -11.38
CA GLN A 34 -9.71 -8.29 -11.20
C GLN A 34 -9.40 -9.54 -10.36
N TRP A 35 -8.27 -10.19 -10.62
CA TRP A 35 -7.87 -11.38 -9.89
C TRP A 35 -7.59 -11.10 -8.41
N ILE A 36 -6.90 -10.00 -8.09
CA ILE A 36 -6.63 -9.60 -6.70
C ILE A 36 -7.92 -9.22 -5.99
N ILE A 37 -8.81 -8.47 -6.65
CA ILE A 37 -10.13 -8.11 -6.09
C ILE A 37 -10.94 -9.37 -5.75
N ALA A 38 -10.91 -10.41 -6.60
CA ALA A 38 -11.56 -11.68 -6.30
C ALA A 38 -10.96 -12.38 -5.06
N ARG A 39 -9.65 -12.26 -4.80
CA ARG A 39 -9.03 -12.78 -3.56
C ARG A 39 -9.45 -12.00 -2.33
N TYR A 40 -9.68 -10.69 -2.46
CA TYR A 40 -10.17 -9.88 -1.34
C TYR A 40 -11.49 -10.42 -0.77
N ALA A 41 -12.43 -10.82 -1.63
CA ALA A 41 -13.70 -11.41 -1.19
C ALA A 41 -13.50 -12.72 -0.38
N GLU A 42 -12.49 -13.53 -0.72
CA GLU A 42 -12.11 -14.72 0.04
C GLU A 42 -11.53 -14.33 1.42
N TRP A 43 -10.69 -13.30 1.47
CA TRP A 43 -10.09 -12.83 2.72
C TRP A 43 -11.11 -12.22 3.67
N GLN A 44 -12.13 -11.52 3.16
CA GLN A 44 -13.24 -11.01 3.96
C GLN A 44 -13.99 -12.11 4.72
N SER A 45 -14.05 -13.30 4.12
CA SER A 45 -14.68 -14.49 4.70
C SER A 45 -13.71 -15.31 5.56
N GLY A 46 -12.49 -14.81 5.78
CA GLY A 46 -11.44 -15.46 6.56
C GLY A 46 -11.73 -15.53 8.07
N PRO A 47 -10.87 -16.24 8.82
CA PRO A 47 -11.02 -16.43 10.26
C PRO A 47 -10.99 -15.11 11.07
N VAL A 48 -10.26 -14.11 10.60
CA VAL A 48 -10.24 -12.75 11.17
C VAL A 48 -10.91 -11.83 10.14
N PRO A 49 -12.12 -11.32 10.42
CA PRO A 49 -12.84 -10.48 9.46
C PRO A 49 -12.20 -9.09 9.35
N PRO A 50 -12.56 -8.32 8.30
CA PRO A 50 -12.22 -6.90 8.23
C PRO A 50 -12.73 -6.18 9.48
N HIS A 51 -11.88 -5.40 10.11
CA HIS A 51 -12.22 -4.69 11.35
C HIS A 51 -11.56 -3.32 11.38
N ALA A 52 -12.18 -2.40 12.12
CA ALA A 52 -11.64 -1.06 12.36
C ALA A 52 -10.82 -1.08 13.65
N THR A 53 -9.51 -0.96 13.53
CA THR A 53 -8.61 -0.83 14.70
C THR A 53 -8.91 0.46 15.46
N THR A 54 -8.85 0.40 16.79
CA THR A 54 -9.04 1.58 17.65
C THR A 54 -7.70 2.25 17.94
N ILE A 55 -7.55 3.52 17.56
CA ILE A 55 -6.36 4.34 17.82
C ILE A 55 -6.74 5.48 18.77
N ALA A 56 -6.04 5.58 19.89
CA ALA A 56 -6.29 6.60 20.92
C ALA A 56 -7.78 6.68 21.34
N GLY A 57 -8.46 5.53 21.43
CA GLY A 57 -9.87 5.44 21.83
C GLY A 57 -10.89 5.69 20.72
N HIS A 58 -10.45 5.95 19.48
CA HIS A 58 -11.34 6.15 18.34
C HIS A 58 -11.14 5.07 17.27
N PRO A 59 -12.22 4.43 16.78
CA PRO A 59 -12.12 3.49 15.67
C PRO A 59 -11.68 4.23 14.40
N MET A 60 -10.78 3.61 13.65
CA MET A 60 -10.41 4.08 12.31
C MET A 60 -11.61 3.99 11.37
N SER A 61 -11.71 4.92 10.41
CA SER A 61 -12.68 4.82 9.30
C SER A 61 -12.30 3.76 8.25
N VAL A 62 -11.14 3.15 8.41
CA VAL A 62 -10.57 2.15 7.50
C VAL A 62 -10.72 0.80 8.17
N THR A 63 -11.11 -0.21 7.39
CA THR A 63 -11.08 -1.61 7.86
C THR A 63 -9.85 -2.30 7.31
N THR A 64 -9.25 -3.18 8.12
CA THR A 64 -8.01 -3.86 7.78
C THR A 64 -8.18 -5.37 7.92
N ILE A 65 -7.57 -6.11 6.99
CA ILE A 65 -7.33 -7.56 7.10
C ILE A 65 -5.82 -7.76 7.12
N GLY A 66 -5.34 -8.55 8.08
CA GLY A 66 -3.94 -8.99 8.14
C GLY A 66 -3.76 -10.36 7.48
N LEU A 67 -2.78 -10.47 6.58
CA LEU A 67 -2.31 -11.73 6.00
C LEU A 67 -0.89 -12.00 6.50
N GLY A 68 -0.63 -13.21 6.97
CA GLY A 68 0.60 -13.60 7.65
C GLY A 68 0.61 -13.18 9.12
N TRP A 69 0.35 -11.90 9.38
CA TRP A 69 0.30 -11.34 10.72
C TRP A 69 -0.90 -10.43 10.91
N HIS A 70 -1.45 -10.44 12.13
CA HIS A 70 -2.40 -9.44 12.62
C HIS A 70 -1.62 -8.24 13.14
N TRP A 71 -1.97 -7.04 12.68
CA TRP A 71 -1.42 -5.80 13.24
C TRP A 71 -2.41 -5.19 14.23
N GLN A 72 -1.89 -4.77 15.38
CA GLN A 72 -2.57 -3.89 16.31
C GLN A 72 -1.55 -2.85 16.83
N PRO A 73 -1.99 -1.76 17.47
CA PRO A 73 -1.07 -0.77 18.00
C PRO A 73 -0.04 -1.41 18.93
N GLY A 74 1.24 -1.27 18.59
CA GLY A 74 2.34 -1.85 19.36
C GLY A 74 2.92 -3.15 18.80
N GLY A 75 2.37 -3.73 17.73
CA GLY A 75 3.08 -4.77 16.98
C GLY A 75 2.21 -5.78 16.23
N TYR A 76 2.90 -6.83 15.80
CA TYR A 76 2.37 -7.92 14.98
C TYR A 76 2.20 -9.20 15.78
N HIS A 77 1.08 -9.89 15.59
CA HIS A 77 0.70 -11.11 16.30
C HIS A 77 0.12 -12.15 15.34
N ARG A 78 0.29 -13.45 15.63
CA ARG A 78 -0.33 -14.52 14.82
C ARG A 78 -1.83 -14.67 15.10
N ARG A 79 -2.31 -14.21 16.27
CA ARG A 79 -3.72 -14.24 16.67
C ARG A 79 -4.24 -12.83 16.90
N ALA A 80 -5.45 -12.56 16.42
CA ALA A 80 -6.15 -11.29 16.58
C ALA A 80 -6.90 -11.23 17.92
N VAL A 81 -6.14 -11.15 19.02
CA VAL A 81 -6.65 -11.20 20.40
C VAL A 81 -7.65 -10.09 20.72
N ASP A 82 -7.51 -8.94 20.07
CA ASP A 82 -8.34 -7.74 20.18
C ASP A 82 -9.59 -7.76 19.28
N VAL A 83 -9.71 -8.74 18.39
CA VAL A 83 -10.83 -8.86 17.45
C VAL A 83 -11.73 -10.04 17.82
N ASN A 84 -11.21 -11.27 17.68
CA ASN A 84 -11.99 -12.50 17.87
C ASN A 84 -11.14 -13.70 18.31
N ASP A 85 -9.88 -13.44 18.65
CA ASP A 85 -8.91 -14.43 19.08
C ASP A 85 -8.68 -15.56 18.04
N LYS A 86 -8.87 -15.30 16.75
CA LYS A 86 -8.55 -16.27 15.68
C LYS A 86 -7.16 -16.03 15.11
N VAL A 87 -6.61 -17.10 14.52
CA VAL A 87 -5.34 -17.03 13.77
C VAL A 87 -5.62 -16.39 12.42
N VAL A 88 -4.75 -15.47 11.99
CA VAL A 88 -4.86 -14.83 10.67
C VAL A 88 -4.62 -15.82 9.53
N LEU A 89 -5.07 -15.46 8.33
CA LEU A 89 -4.69 -16.20 7.13
C LEU A 89 -3.18 -16.17 6.92
N PRO A 90 -2.58 -17.21 6.32
CA PRO A 90 -1.15 -17.21 6.00
C PRO A 90 -0.80 -16.11 4.98
N PHE A 91 0.47 -15.71 4.97
CA PHE A 91 0.99 -14.82 3.93
C PHE A 91 1.07 -15.58 2.59
N PRO A 92 0.47 -15.09 1.50
CA PRO A 92 0.51 -15.80 0.22
C PRO A 92 1.86 -15.66 -0.51
N ASP A 93 2.48 -16.78 -0.91
CA ASP A 93 3.77 -16.79 -1.63
C ASP A 93 3.80 -15.91 -2.90
N TRP A 94 2.65 -15.76 -3.57
CA TRP A 94 2.57 -14.93 -4.77
C TRP A 94 2.76 -13.44 -4.46
N MET A 95 2.46 -12.98 -3.23
CA MET A 95 2.70 -11.60 -2.81
C MET A 95 4.19 -11.30 -2.68
N THR A 96 5.02 -12.28 -2.28
CA THR A 96 6.48 -12.14 -2.38
C THR A 96 6.91 -11.90 -3.82
N ARG A 97 6.41 -12.72 -4.77
CA ARG A 97 6.74 -12.55 -6.19
C ARG A 97 6.28 -11.21 -6.73
N LEU A 98 5.06 -10.79 -6.41
CA LEU A 98 4.51 -9.50 -6.84
C LEU A 98 5.31 -8.33 -6.25
N GLY A 99 5.60 -8.36 -4.95
CA GLY A 99 6.41 -7.33 -4.30
C GLY A 99 7.79 -7.19 -4.92
N ARG A 100 8.43 -8.31 -5.28
CA ARG A 100 9.70 -8.31 -6.02
C ARG A 100 9.60 -7.69 -7.41
N GLN A 101 8.50 -7.93 -8.13
CA GLN A 101 8.27 -7.30 -9.44
C GLN A 101 8.04 -5.79 -9.32
N VAL A 102 7.31 -5.35 -8.30
CA VAL A 102 7.14 -3.91 -8.02
C VAL A 102 8.49 -3.29 -7.69
N LEU A 103 9.29 -3.91 -6.81
CA LEU A 103 10.63 -3.43 -6.49
C LEU A 103 11.53 -3.38 -7.72
N GLN A 104 11.49 -4.38 -8.59
CA GLN A 104 12.27 -4.38 -9.83
C GLN A 104 11.87 -3.21 -10.75
N SER A 105 10.58 -2.86 -10.78
CA SER A 105 10.11 -1.69 -11.53
C SER A 105 10.63 -0.40 -10.90
N ALA A 106 10.58 -0.28 -9.57
CA ALA A 106 11.15 0.86 -8.86
C ALA A 106 12.67 0.99 -9.07
N VAL A 107 13.42 -0.13 -9.06
CA VAL A 107 14.85 -0.15 -9.41
C VAL A 107 15.07 0.42 -10.80
N THR A 108 14.31 -0.04 -11.80
CA THR A 108 14.43 0.44 -13.18
C THR A 108 14.22 1.95 -13.26
N VAL A 109 13.19 2.48 -12.59
CA VAL A 109 12.92 3.93 -12.54
C VAL A 109 14.08 4.73 -11.94
N VAL A 110 14.73 4.18 -10.90
CA VAL A 110 15.85 4.85 -10.24
C VAL A 110 17.12 4.80 -11.07
N GLU A 111 17.44 3.65 -11.66
CA GLU A 111 18.65 3.48 -12.47
C GLU A 111 18.56 4.17 -13.84
N ASP A 112 17.36 4.38 -14.38
CA ASP A 112 17.13 5.18 -15.59
C ASP A 112 17.18 6.69 -15.35
N SER A 113 17.15 7.14 -14.09
CA SER A 113 17.17 8.57 -13.75
C SER A 113 18.58 9.15 -13.86
N ALA A 114 18.71 10.27 -14.57
CA ALA A 114 19.95 11.02 -14.64
C ALA A 114 20.29 11.78 -13.33
N ASP A 115 19.34 11.90 -12.40
CA ASP A 115 19.50 12.66 -11.16
C ASP A 115 20.16 11.84 -10.04
N PHE A 116 20.24 10.52 -10.20
CA PHE A 116 20.74 9.59 -9.19
C PHE A 116 21.92 8.79 -9.71
N ALA A 117 22.90 8.53 -8.84
CA ALA A 117 24.06 7.74 -9.19
C ALA A 117 23.70 6.25 -9.34
N PRO A 118 24.39 5.49 -10.21
CA PRO A 118 24.20 4.03 -10.30
C PRO A 118 24.30 3.35 -8.94
N GLY A 119 23.38 2.42 -8.66
CA GLY A 119 23.29 1.72 -7.38
C GLY A 119 22.56 2.48 -6.27
N SER A 120 21.97 3.66 -6.58
CA SER A 120 21.12 4.39 -5.62
C SER A 120 19.91 3.54 -5.20
N ALA A 121 19.33 2.74 -6.10
CA ALA A 121 18.21 1.86 -5.76
C ALA A 121 18.62 0.82 -4.70
N ALA A 122 19.78 0.19 -4.88
CA ALA A 122 20.33 -0.76 -3.92
C ALA A 122 20.63 -0.08 -2.57
N ALA A 123 21.17 1.15 -2.58
CA ALA A 123 21.39 1.93 -1.36
C ALA A 123 20.09 2.29 -0.62
N TRP A 124 18.95 2.31 -1.32
CA TRP A 124 17.63 2.51 -0.71
C TRP A 124 16.96 1.19 -0.28
N GLY A 125 17.69 0.07 -0.37
CA GLY A 125 17.20 -1.26 -0.02
C GLY A 125 16.28 -1.86 -1.08
N PHE A 126 16.22 -1.29 -2.29
CA PHE A 126 15.45 -1.87 -3.40
C PHE A 126 16.23 -3.03 -4.02
N ASP A 127 16.21 -4.17 -3.32
CA ASP A 127 16.79 -5.42 -3.77
C ASP A 127 15.72 -6.51 -3.84
N PRO A 128 15.16 -6.79 -5.03
CA PRO A 128 14.16 -7.83 -5.22
C PRO A 128 14.64 -9.23 -4.79
N ALA A 129 15.93 -9.54 -4.87
CA ALA A 129 16.42 -10.87 -4.48
C ALA A 129 16.36 -11.06 -2.96
N CYS A 130 16.67 -10.00 -2.21
CA CYS A 130 16.67 -9.97 -0.75
C CYS A 130 15.31 -9.57 -0.13
N TYR A 131 14.29 -9.28 -0.95
CA TYR A 131 12.96 -8.95 -0.44
C TYR A 131 12.19 -10.20 -0.02
N HIS A 132 12.01 -10.37 1.29
CA HIS A 132 11.32 -11.50 1.93
C HIS A 132 10.19 -11.02 2.85
N PRO A 133 9.12 -10.43 2.29
CA PRO A 133 7.98 -10.00 3.09
C PRO A 133 7.23 -11.20 3.66
N ASP A 134 6.60 -10.98 4.80
CA ASP A 134 5.86 -11.98 5.57
C ASP A 134 4.52 -11.45 6.09
N VAL A 135 4.21 -10.18 5.84
CA VAL A 135 2.92 -9.57 6.16
C VAL A 135 2.37 -8.76 4.99
N ALA A 136 1.07 -8.86 4.78
CA ALA A 136 0.33 -7.88 3.99
C ALA A 136 -0.86 -7.35 4.81
N LEU A 137 -0.96 -6.02 4.89
CA LEU A 137 -2.14 -5.34 5.43
C LEU A 137 -3.01 -4.91 4.27
N VAL A 138 -4.24 -5.43 4.25
CA VAL A 138 -5.23 -5.13 3.23
C VAL A 138 -6.27 -4.18 3.81
N ASN A 139 -6.17 -2.92 3.42
CA ASN A 139 -6.99 -1.83 3.91
C ASN A 139 -8.11 -1.53 2.92
N TYR A 140 -9.35 -1.45 3.41
CA TYR A 140 -10.49 -0.98 2.66
C TYR A 140 -10.95 0.40 3.14
N TYR A 141 -11.19 1.28 2.17
CA TYR A 141 -11.62 2.66 2.36
C TYR A 141 -12.95 2.83 1.61
N ASP A 142 -14.01 3.17 2.33
CA ASP A 142 -15.21 3.71 1.70
C ASP A 142 -14.96 5.17 1.22
N GLU A 143 -15.96 5.78 0.60
CA GLU A 143 -15.87 7.15 0.06
C GLU A 143 -15.59 8.24 1.10
N HIS A 144 -15.83 7.97 2.39
CA HIS A 144 -15.62 8.91 3.49
C HIS A 144 -14.37 8.60 4.32
N ALA A 145 -13.78 7.43 4.12
CA ALA A 145 -12.64 6.96 4.86
C ALA A 145 -11.38 7.79 4.57
N LYS A 146 -10.59 7.98 5.62
CA LYS A 146 -9.30 8.67 5.56
C LYS A 146 -8.31 8.02 6.53
N MET A 147 -7.03 8.25 6.29
CA MET A 147 -5.96 7.81 7.17
C MET A 147 -5.01 8.98 7.41
N GLY A 148 -4.91 9.41 8.66
CA GLY A 148 -4.04 10.52 9.05
C GLY A 148 -2.55 10.21 8.82
N MET A 149 -1.71 11.24 8.92
CA MET A 149 -0.26 11.09 8.77
C MET A 149 0.29 10.17 9.86
N HIS A 150 0.85 9.03 9.44
CA HIS A 150 1.43 8.00 10.29
C HIS A 150 2.71 7.44 9.68
N GLN A 151 3.43 6.63 10.46
CA GLN A 151 4.62 5.90 10.02
C GLN A 151 4.37 4.41 10.21
N ASP A 152 4.90 3.62 9.30
CA ASP A 152 5.01 2.17 9.43
C ASP A 152 6.31 1.87 10.19
N LYS A 153 6.23 1.75 11.52
CA LYS A 153 7.40 1.65 12.40
C LYS A 153 7.34 0.50 13.41
N ASP A 154 6.34 -0.36 13.29
CA ASP A 154 6.14 -1.49 14.21
C ASP A 154 6.90 -2.75 13.75
N GLU A 155 7.51 -2.70 12.56
CA GLU A 155 8.41 -3.73 12.04
C GLU A 155 9.83 -3.60 12.62
N PHE A 156 10.50 -4.73 12.86
CA PHE A 156 11.92 -4.74 13.23
C PHE A 156 12.84 -4.61 12.02
N ASP A 157 12.40 -5.11 10.86
CA ASP A 157 13.14 -5.04 9.61
C ASP A 157 12.81 -3.73 8.86
N PRO A 158 13.81 -2.88 8.54
CA PRO A 158 13.62 -1.67 7.76
C PRO A 158 13.49 -1.91 6.24
N ALA A 159 13.23 -3.14 5.79
CA ALA A 159 12.97 -3.47 4.39
C ALA A 159 11.87 -2.58 3.78
N PRO A 160 11.93 -2.26 2.46
CA PRO A 160 10.97 -1.37 1.82
C PRO A 160 9.51 -1.81 1.98
N VAL A 161 8.61 -0.82 2.08
CA VAL A 161 7.17 -1.05 1.99
C VAL A 161 6.75 -0.99 0.53
N VAL A 162 6.04 -2.01 0.07
CA VAL A 162 5.39 -2.05 -1.25
C VAL A 162 3.90 -1.86 -1.06
N SER A 163 3.32 -0.87 -1.73
CA SER A 163 1.91 -0.49 -1.62
C SER A 163 1.22 -0.58 -2.98
N LEU A 164 0.10 -1.29 -3.05
CA LEU A 164 -0.72 -1.43 -4.27
C LEU A 164 -2.07 -0.74 -4.07
N SER A 165 -2.59 -0.10 -5.11
CA SER A 165 -3.89 0.58 -5.10
C SER A 165 -4.87 -0.08 -6.08
N LEU A 166 -6.10 -0.33 -5.62
CA LEU A 166 -7.19 -0.94 -6.38
C LEU A 166 -8.50 -0.20 -6.08
N GLY A 167 -9.33 0.03 -7.09
CA GLY A 167 -10.59 0.76 -6.93
C GLY A 167 -10.43 2.26 -7.07
N ASP A 168 -11.23 3.00 -6.31
CA ASP A 168 -11.30 4.47 -6.42
C ASP A 168 -9.96 5.12 -6.10
N THR A 169 -9.64 6.15 -6.86
CA THR A 169 -8.43 6.96 -6.73
C THR A 169 -8.41 7.66 -5.39
N CYS A 170 -7.26 7.67 -4.71
CA CYS A 170 -7.08 8.44 -3.49
C CYS A 170 -6.12 9.61 -3.66
N LEU A 171 -6.30 10.64 -2.84
CA LEU A 171 -5.28 11.64 -2.61
C LEU A 171 -4.35 11.14 -1.50
N PHE A 172 -3.21 10.59 -1.91
CA PHE A 172 -2.18 10.08 -1.02
C PHE A 172 -1.18 11.18 -0.69
N ARG A 173 -0.94 11.41 0.60
CA ARG A 173 0.05 12.38 1.06
C ARG A 173 1.30 11.64 1.52
N PHE A 174 2.44 11.96 0.93
CA PHE A 174 3.75 11.42 1.31
C PHE A 174 4.64 12.54 1.84
N GLY A 175 5.08 12.43 3.09
CA GLY A 175 5.83 13.46 3.81
C GLY A 175 7.30 13.13 4.03
N ASN A 176 7.88 13.74 5.05
CA ASN A 176 9.25 13.52 5.50
C ASN A 176 9.31 12.54 6.69
N THR A 177 10.50 12.19 7.14
CA THR A 177 10.74 11.28 8.28
C THR A 177 10.72 11.96 9.64
N GLU A 178 10.75 13.31 9.68
CA GLU A 178 10.92 14.08 10.91
C GLU A 178 9.59 14.41 11.59
N SER A 179 8.58 14.82 10.82
CA SER A 179 7.29 15.27 11.36
C SER A 179 6.11 15.04 10.42
N ARG A 180 4.90 15.15 10.97
CA ARG A 180 3.63 15.11 10.22
C ARG A 180 3.37 16.35 9.36
N ASN A 181 4.25 17.36 9.45
CA ASN A 181 4.09 18.65 8.77
C ASN A 181 4.86 18.66 7.44
N ARG A 182 4.78 19.78 6.72
CA ARG A 182 5.54 20.01 5.48
C ARG A 182 7.06 19.83 5.70
N PRO A 183 7.82 19.45 4.65
CA PRO A 183 7.38 19.20 3.27
C PRO A 183 6.63 17.86 3.12
N PHE A 184 5.67 17.85 2.19
CA PHE A 184 4.97 16.66 1.71
C PHE A 184 4.52 16.88 0.26
N ASP A 185 4.35 15.78 -0.46
CA ASP A 185 3.79 15.71 -1.80
C ASP A 185 2.44 14.99 -1.75
N ASP A 186 1.47 15.50 -2.50
CA ASP A 186 0.17 14.87 -2.67
C ASP A 186 0.10 14.22 -4.06
N LEU A 187 -0.12 12.90 -4.09
CA LEU A 187 -0.20 12.08 -5.29
C LEU A 187 -1.61 11.52 -5.46
N ARG A 188 -2.08 11.44 -6.71
CA ARG A 188 -3.30 10.70 -7.06
C ARG A 188 -2.93 9.26 -7.35
N LEU A 189 -3.15 8.37 -6.39
CA LEU A 189 -2.93 6.93 -6.59
C LEU A 189 -4.22 6.30 -7.09
N ALA A 190 -4.26 5.90 -8.36
CA ALA A 190 -5.43 5.26 -8.95
C ALA A 190 -5.35 3.73 -8.90
N SER A 191 -6.43 3.08 -9.32
CA SER A 191 -6.44 1.63 -9.50
C SER A 191 -5.30 1.16 -10.41
N GLY A 192 -4.58 0.14 -9.95
CA GLY A 192 -3.45 -0.46 -10.63
C GLY A 192 -2.09 0.12 -10.27
N ASP A 193 -2.03 1.21 -9.52
CA ASP A 193 -0.77 1.84 -9.14
C ASP A 193 -0.02 1.05 -8.07
N ALA A 194 1.31 1.06 -8.20
CA ALA A 194 2.22 0.65 -7.15
C ALA A 194 3.00 1.86 -6.61
N PHE A 195 3.29 1.84 -5.31
CA PHE A 195 4.12 2.82 -4.64
C PHE A 195 5.09 2.10 -3.72
N VAL A 196 6.36 2.47 -3.76
CA VAL A 196 7.43 1.85 -2.95
C VAL A 196 8.09 2.93 -2.13
N PHE A 197 8.34 2.66 -0.85
CA PHE A 197 9.23 3.50 -0.06
C PHE A 197 10.13 2.68 0.86
N GLY A 198 11.42 3.04 0.88
CA GLY A 198 12.49 2.36 1.60
C GLY A 198 13.65 3.30 1.89
N GLY A 199 14.74 2.75 2.43
CA GLY A 199 15.96 3.50 2.75
C GLY A 199 15.69 4.84 3.45
N PRO A 200 16.11 5.98 2.89
CA PRO A 200 15.92 7.29 3.51
C PRO A 200 14.45 7.70 3.70
N ALA A 201 13.51 7.09 2.97
CA ALA A 201 12.07 7.35 3.07
C ALA A 201 11.29 6.23 3.79
N ARG A 202 11.97 5.18 4.29
CA ARG A 202 11.31 4.00 4.91
C ARG A 202 10.34 4.36 6.03
N PHE A 203 10.67 5.37 6.82
CA PHE A 203 9.86 5.87 7.93
C PHE A 203 9.23 7.23 7.63
N ALA A 204 8.97 7.55 6.37
CA ALA A 204 8.29 8.79 6.02
C ALA A 204 6.86 8.79 6.55
N TYR A 205 6.42 9.94 7.11
CA TYR A 205 5.03 10.13 7.46
C TYR A 205 4.18 10.14 6.19
N HIS A 206 3.10 9.37 6.15
CA HIS A 206 2.21 9.31 5.00
C HIS A 206 0.76 9.05 5.40
N GLY A 207 -0.18 9.23 4.48
CA GLY A 207 -1.60 8.99 4.75
C GLY A 207 -2.50 9.19 3.54
N VAL A 208 -3.77 8.86 3.71
CA VAL A 208 -4.82 9.00 2.69
C VAL A 208 -5.74 10.14 3.10
N ARG A 209 -5.75 11.21 2.32
CA ARG A 209 -6.51 12.44 2.61
C ARG A 209 -7.98 12.32 2.25
N SER A 210 -8.28 11.69 1.12
CA SER A 210 -9.64 11.48 0.60
C SER A 210 -9.67 10.39 -0.46
N ILE A 211 -10.84 9.78 -0.63
CA ILE A 211 -11.17 8.88 -1.74
C ILE A 211 -12.02 9.66 -2.74
N GLN A 212 -11.74 9.49 -4.04
CA GLN A 212 -12.48 10.09 -5.14
C GLN A 212 -13.48 9.06 -5.67
N ALA A 213 -14.69 9.03 -5.09
CA ALA A 213 -15.69 8.02 -5.41
C ALA A 213 -16.04 7.98 -6.92
N GLY A 214 -16.20 6.77 -7.46
CA GLY A 214 -16.60 6.55 -8.85
C GLY A 214 -15.50 6.78 -9.88
N THR A 215 -14.24 6.73 -9.47
CA THR A 215 -13.07 6.87 -10.35
C THR A 215 -12.44 5.53 -10.72
N ALA A 216 -12.84 4.44 -10.07
CA ALA A 216 -12.36 3.10 -10.40
C ALA A 216 -12.64 2.75 -11.88
N PRO A 217 -11.63 2.32 -12.67
CA PRO A 217 -11.85 1.75 -13.99
C PRO A 217 -12.56 0.39 -13.87
N ASP A 218 -13.16 -0.11 -14.95
CA ASP A 218 -13.93 -1.37 -14.95
C ASP A 218 -13.19 -2.55 -14.29
N ALA A 219 -11.89 -2.69 -14.57
CA ALA A 219 -11.06 -3.75 -13.98
C ALA A 219 -10.81 -3.61 -12.47
N GLY A 220 -10.95 -2.39 -11.94
CA GLY A 220 -10.75 -2.05 -10.54
C GLY A 220 -12.03 -1.89 -9.72
N ARG A 221 -13.22 -1.99 -10.34
CA ARG A 221 -14.48 -1.69 -9.64
C ARG A 221 -14.73 -2.66 -8.48
N LEU A 222 -15.14 -2.09 -7.34
CA LEU A 222 -15.48 -2.80 -6.12
C LEU A 222 -17.01 -2.85 -5.92
N ASP A 223 -17.74 -3.22 -6.97
CA ASP A 223 -19.21 -3.15 -6.98
C ASP A 223 -19.86 -3.99 -5.86
N HIS A 224 -19.24 -5.13 -5.50
CA HIS A 224 -19.68 -5.98 -4.39
C HIS A 224 -19.56 -5.32 -3.00
N LEU A 225 -18.81 -4.22 -2.89
CA LEU A 225 -18.65 -3.41 -1.68
C LEU A 225 -19.37 -2.06 -1.77
N GLY A 226 -20.02 -1.76 -2.90
CA GLY A 226 -20.63 -0.46 -3.18
C GLY A 226 -19.66 0.62 -3.65
N GLY A 227 -18.44 0.26 -4.06
CA GLY A 227 -17.39 1.19 -4.48
C GLY A 227 -16.23 1.27 -3.47
N GLY A 228 -15.47 2.36 -3.50
CA GLY A 228 -14.36 2.58 -2.57
C GLY A 228 -13.02 2.06 -3.10
N ARG A 229 -12.05 1.90 -2.19
CA ARG A 229 -10.66 1.60 -2.49
C ARG A 229 -10.10 0.49 -1.61
N ILE A 230 -9.35 -0.42 -2.23
CA ILE A 230 -8.48 -1.38 -1.54
C ILE A 230 -7.03 -0.92 -1.67
N ASN A 231 -6.29 -1.06 -0.59
CA ASN A 231 -4.84 -0.91 -0.57
C ASN A 231 -4.18 -2.11 0.09
N ILE A 232 -3.17 -2.66 -0.57
CA ILE A 232 -2.39 -3.76 -0.03
C ILE A 232 -0.98 -3.24 0.24
N THR A 233 -0.59 -3.17 1.51
CA THR A 233 0.81 -2.89 1.88
C THR A 233 1.52 -4.18 2.28
N ILE A 234 2.53 -4.56 1.50
CA ILE A 234 3.39 -5.72 1.72
C ILE A 234 4.65 -5.24 2.46
N ARG A 235 4.98 -5.93 3.55
CA ARG A 235 6.05 -5.53 4.48
C ARG A 235 6.80 -6.75 5.02
N THR A 236 7.95 -6.50 5.61
CA THR A 236 8.74 -7.49 6.35
C THR A 236 8.71 -7.15 7.82
N THR A 237 8.19 -8.03 8.67
CA THR A 237 8.09 -7.77 10.10
C THR A 237 9.44 -7.93 10.83
N GLY A 238 10.34 -8.77 10.30
CA GLY A 238 11.59 -9.16 10.95
C GLY A 238 11.37 -10.08 12.16
N ARG A 239 10.24 -10.81 12.19
CA ARG A 239 9.87 -11.75 13.26
C ARG A 239 9.93 -13.19 12.76
N ASP A 240 10.36 -14.09 13.63
CA ASP A 240 10.30 -15.55 13.41
C ASP A 240 8.86 -16.09 13.58
#